data_AF-A0A8T7L1W0-F1
#
_entry.id   AF-A0A8T7L1W0-F1
#
_cell.length_a   1.000
_cell.length_b   1.000
_cell.length_c   1.000
_cell.angle_alpha   90.00
_cell.angle_beta   90.00
_cell.angle_gamma   90.00
#
_symmetry.space_group_name_H-M   'P 1'
#
loop_
_entity.id
_entity.type
_entity.pdbx_description
1 polymer ?
#
loop_
_entity_poly.entity_id
_entity_poly.type
_entity_poly.pdbx_seq_one_letter_code
_entity_poly.pdbx_strand_id
1 'polypeptide(L)'
;YIHAHLLRRAIPGSVTRRRPIICPQCDTFITEQMVQKRRKMHYDWIPCPVCQTKISLVTEEERATPVQVLMNTAMVTRLDRLADTQRERQRAISVIQGKRLTGDYDIFFCHNGADKPAVKQIAEALLDYKILPWLDEWELQPGQQWQPLVEAQILKSKQMAFFVGANKVGTWQRHELYTFMDLKRPVILVFLPDAPRNPDYPAFLKGSTWVDFRKRDPDPLGQLIWGITGTNPRAAK
;
A
#
# COMPACT_ATOMS: atom_id res chain seq x y z
N TYR A 1 -9.68 14.35 17.43
CA TYR A 1 -8.95 13.23 16.77
C TYR A 1 -8.98 11.96 17.61
N ILE A 2 -8.24 11.87 18.74
CA ILE A 2 -8.11 10.62 19.55
C ILE A 2 -9.46 10.02 19.94
N HIS A 3 -10.39 10.81 20.50
CA HIS A 3 -11.71 10.31 20.92
C HIS A 3 -12.53 9.72 19.76
N ALA A 4 -12.60 10.43 18.64
CA ALA A 4 -13.33 9.98 17.44
C ALA A 4 -12.68 8.73 16.80
N HIS A 5 -11.34 8.64 16.82
CA HIS A 5 -10.61 7.46 16.37
C HIS A 5 -10.91 6.23 17.25
N LEU A 6 -10.91 6.40 18.58
CA LEU A 6 -11.25 5.33 19.52
C LEU A 6 -12.71 4.87 19.36
N LEU A 7 -13.68 5.78 19.24
CA LEU A 7 -15.09 5.43 19.07
C LEU A 7 -15.39 4.56 17.83
N ARG A 8 -14.62 4.69 16.75
CA ARG A 8 -14.78 3.86 15.54
C ARG A 8 -14.23 2.44 15.67
N ARG A 9 -13.24 2.24 16.55
CA ARG A 9 -12.49 0.97 16.67
C ARG A 9 -12.82 0.19 17.93
N ALA A 10 -13.35 0.88 18.94
CA ALA A 10 -13.74 0.28 20.19
C ALA A 10 -15.17 -0.27 20.13
N ILE A 11 -15.50 -1.17 21.05
CA ILE A 11 -16.85 -1.67 21.22
C ILE A 11 -17.79 -0.48 21.50
N PRO A 12 -18.96 -0.36 20.86
CA PRO A 12 -19.90 0.71 21.14
C PRO A 12 -20.15 0.88 22.65
N GLY A 13 -19.98 2.11 23.16
CA GLY A 13 -20.13 2.43 24.59
C GLY A 13 -18.92 2.14 25.49
N SER A 14 -17.84 1.53 24.98
CA SER A 14 -16.64 1.23 25.80
C SER A 14 -15.67 2.41 25.98
N VAL A 15 -15.81 3.47 25.18
CA VAL A 15 -14.94 4.66 25.24
C VAL A 15 -15.63 5.72 26.09
N THR A 16 -14.99 6.11 27.19
CA THR A 16 -15.43 7.26 27.99
C THR A 16 -14.35 8.33 27.96
N ARG A 17 -14.74 9.55 27.58
CA ARG A 17 -13.86 10.72 27.63
C ARG A 17 -14.08 11.44 28.94
N ARG A 18 -13.00 11.64 29.70
CA ARG A 18 -13.03 12.45 30.93
C ARG A 18 -12.13 13.65 30.69
N ARG A 19 -12.69 14.86 30.85
CA ARG A 19 -11.89 16.08 30.88
C ARG A 19 -11.88 16.58 32.32
N PRO A 20 -10.70 16.77 32.93
CA PRO A 20 -10.63 17.38 34.24
C PRO A 20 -11.18 18.80 34.15
N ILE A 21 -12.12 19.14 35.04
CA ILE A 21 -12.67 20.50 35.14
C ILE A 21 -11.80 21.26 36.14
N ILE A 22 -11.12 22.29 35.66
CA ILE A 22 -10.18 23.10 36.44
C ILE A 22 -10.71 24.53 36.48
N CYS A 23 -10.63 25.15 37.66
CA CYS A 23 -10.97 26.56 37.80
C CYS A 23 -9.97 27.42 37.02
N PRO A 24 -10.41 28.31 36.11
CA PRO A 24 -9.50 29.12 35.30
C PRO A 24 -8.79 30.24 36.09
N GLN A 25 -9.20 30.48 37.34
CA GLN A 25 -8.67 31.57 38.16
C GLN A 25 -7.67 31.11 39.23
N CYS A 26 -7.84 29.89 39.77
CA CYS A 26 -7.01 29.40 40.89
C CYS A 26 -6.55 27.95 40.72
N ASP A 27 -6.72 27.39 39.52
CA ASP A 27 -6.32 26.03 39.14
C ASP A 27 -6.87 24.90 40.02
N THR A 28 -7.90 25.20 40.82
CA THR A 28 -8.56 24.20 41.66
C THR A 28 -9.26 23.16 40.80
N PHE A 29 -8.92 21.90 41.05
CA PHE A 29 -9.55 20.75 40.41
C PHE A 29 -10.97 20.50 40.96
N ILE A 30 -11.95 20.41 40.08
CA ILE A 30 -13.33 20.08 40.43
C ILE A 30 -13.54 18.58 40.25
N THR A 31 -13.94 17.91 41.32
CA THR A 31 -14.14 16.46 41.29
C THR A 31 -15.36 16.06 40.47
N GLU A 32 -15.30 14.88 39.87
CA GLU A 32 -16.40 14.31 39.08
C GLU A 32 -17.71 14.22 39.89
N GLN A 33 -17.62 13.88 41.17
CA GLN A 33 -18.80 13.82 42.05
C GLN A 33 -19.51 15.17 42.17
N MET A 34 -18.75 16.28 42.24
CA MET A 34 -19.32 17.64 42.30
C MET A 34 -19.99 18.01 40.97
N VAL A 35 -19.35 17.67 39.85
CA VAL A 35 -19.88 17.88 38.50
C VAL A 35 -21.18 17.11 38.29
N GLN A 36 -21.20 15.82 38.63
CA GLN A 36 -22.39 14.96 38.49
C GLN A 36 -23.56 15.44 39.35
N LYS A 37 -23.30 15.85 40.60
CA LYS A 37 -24.34 16.42 41.47
C LYS A 37 -24.94 17.69 40.87
N ARG A 38 -24.12 18.60 40.33
CA ARG A 38 -24.60 19.81 39.65
C ARG A 38 -25.40 19.51 38.39
N ARG A 39 -24.96 18.57 37.56
CA ARG A 39 -25.68 18.15 36.34
C ARG A 39 -27.03 17.50 36.66
N LYS A 40 -27.12 16.68 37.72
CA LYS A 40 -28.39 16.10 38.20
C LYS A 40 -29.40 17.16 38.64
N MET A 41 -28.92 18.35 39.02
CA MET A 41 -29.74 19.51 39.35
C MET A 41 -29.99 20.42 38.13
N HIS A 42 -29.69 19.96 36.92
CA HIS A 42 -29.83 20.70 35.66
C HIS A 42 -29.03 22.01 35.58
N TYR A 43 -27.95 22.14 36.36
CA TYR A 43 -27.01 23.25 36.20
C TYR A 43 -25.94 22.94 35.15
N ASP A 44 -25.69 23.91 34.28
CA ASP A 44 -24.63 23.92 33.28
C ASP A 44 -23.36 24.65 33.77
N TRP A 45 -23.27 24.94 35.06
CA TRP A 45 -22.14 25.61 35.72
C TRP A 45 -21.95 25.12 37.17
N ILE A 46 -20.74 25.35 37.70
CA ILE A 46 -20.38 25.09 39.10
C ILE A 46 -19.50 26.23 39.62
N PRO A 47 -19.70 26.73 40.86
CA PRO A 47 -18.76 27.68 41.45
C PRO A 47 -17.51 26.95 41.91
N CYS A 48 -16.34 27.58 41.74
CA CYS A 48 -15.10 27.10 42.34
C CYS A 48 -15.25 27.06 43.88
N PRO A 49 -14.87 25.97 44.56
CA PRO A 49 -14.95 25.90 46.03
C PRO A 49 -13.95 26.82 46.74
N VAL A 50 -12.92 27.34 46.04
CA VAL A 50 -11.87 28.19 46.61
C VAL A 50 -12.13 29.67 46.36
N CYS A 51 -12.30 30.07 45.09
CA CYS A 51 -12.43 31.48 44.70
C CYS A 51 -13.82 31.87 44.16
N GLN A 52 -14.79 30.94 44.19
CA GLN A 52 -16.18 31.14 43.76
C GLN A 52 -16.39 31.50 42.28
N THR A 53 -15.34 31.53 41.46
CA THR A 53 -15.45 31.75 40.00
C THR A 53 -16.46 30.78 39.40
N LYS A 54 -17.34 31.29 38.53
CA LYS A 54 -18.33 30.49 37.81
C LYS A 54 -17.66 29.69 36.69
N ILE A 55 -17.59 28.37 36.84
CA ILE A 55 -16.98 27.45 35.87
C ILE A 55 -18.11 26.82 35.05
N SER A 56 -18.05 26.90 33.72
CA SER A 56 -19.02 26.24 32.85
C SER A 56 -18.78 24.73 32.80
N LEU A 57 -19.86 23.95 32.92
CA LEU A 57 -19.91 22.50 32.77
C LEU A 57 -20.31 22.06 31.36
N VAL A 58 -20.65 23.01 30.48
CA VAL A 58 -20.97 22.75 29.06
C VAL A 58 -19.69 22.42 28.34
N THR A 59 -19.63 21.21 27.80
CA THR A 59 -18.50 20.72 27.01
C THR A 59 -18.36 21.48 25.70
N GLU A 60 -17.16 21.53 25.13
CA GLU A 60 -16.96 22.08 23.78
C GLU A 60 -17.82 21.37 22.72
N GLU A 61 -18.14 20.09 22.93
CA GLU A 61 -18.99 19.28 22.05
C GLU A 61 -20.47 19.71 22.15
N GLU A 62 -20.95 20.08 23.34
CA GLU A 62 -22.30 20.64 23.55
C GLU A 62 -22.42 22.10 23.06
N ARG A 63 -21.29 22.84 22.97
CA ARG A 63 -21.23 24.18 22.36
C ARG A 63 -20.97 24.16 20.85
N ALA A 64 -20.55 23.01 20.31
CA ALA A 64 -20.20 22.88 18.91
C ALA A 64 -21.45 22.99 18.04
N THR A 65 -21.43 23.90 17.07
CA THR A 65 -22.49 23.96 16.07
C THR A 65 -22.49 22.68 15.22
N PRO A 66 -23.64 22.29 14.61
CA PRO A 66 -23.69 21.14 13.71
C PRO A 66 -22.63 21.19 12.59
N VAL A 67 -22.31 22.40 12.10
CA VAL A 67 -21.26 22.64 11.09
C VAL A 67 -19.87 22.29 11.64
N GLN A 68 -19.57 22.70 12.87
CA GLN A 68 -18.29 22.40 13.54
C GLN A 68 -18.08 20.89 13.72
N VAL A 69 -19.14 20.18 14.12
CA VAL A 69 -19.11 18.72 14.31
C VAL A 69 -18.85 18.01 12.99
N LEU A 70 -19.51 18.44 11.91
CA LEU A 70 -19.33 17.89 10.57
C LEU A 70 -17.88 18.10 10.06
N MET A 71 -17.35 19.32 10.21
CA MET A 71 -15.98 19.65 9.82
C MET A 71 -14.93 18.83 10.58
N ASN A 72 -15.09 18.71 11.90
CA ASN A 72 -14.20 17.91 12.74
C ASN A 72 -14.23 16.42 12.34
N THR A 73 -15.41 15.89 12.06
CA THR A 73 -15.58 14.50 11.63
C THR A 73 -14.90 14.26 10.28
N ALA A 74 -15.07 15.18 9.33
CA ALA A 74 -14.44 15.11 8.01
C ALA A 74 -12.89 15.14 8.11
N MET A 75 -12.33 16.03 8.94
CA MET A 75 -10.88 16.07 9.19
C MET A 75 -10.36 14.76 9.79
N VAL A 76 -11.03 14.20 10.79
CA VAL A 76 -10.62 12.92 11.41
C VAL A 76 -10.63 11.78 10.38
N THR A 77 -11.68 11.69 9.55
CA THR A 77 -11.73 10.70 8.47
C THR A 77 -10.59 10.85 7.47
N ARG A 78 -10.22 12.08 7.14
CA ARG A 78 -9.08 12.34 6.23
C ARG A 78 -7.76 11.87 6.85
N LEU A 79 -7.52 12.20 8.12
CA LEU A 79 -6.32 11.78 8.85
C LEU A 79 -6.22 10.25 8.99
N ASP A 80 -7.34 9.58 9.29
CA ASP A 80 -7.38 8.11 9.37
C ASP A 80 -7.01 7.47 8.03
N ARG A 81 -7.59 7.94 6.92
CA ARG A 81 -7.27 7.42 5.58
C ARG A 81 -5.78 7.57 5.26
N LEU A 82 -5.20 8.74 5.54
CA LEU A 82 -3.77 8.99 5.35
C LEU A 82 -2.92 8.06 6.21
N ALA A 83 -3.30 7.86 7.47
CA ALA A 83 -2.59 6.96 8.38
C ALA A 83 -2.69 5.48 7.95
N ASP A 84 -3.83 5.05 7.42
CA ASP A 84 -4.02 3.70 6.88
C ASP A 84 -3.14 3.47 5.64
N THR A 85 -3.15 4.40 4.67
CA THR A 85 -2.27 4.34 3.49
C THR A 85 -0.79 4.30 3.89
N GLN A 86 -0.38 5.10 4.87
CA GLN A 86 1.00 5.10 5.35
C GLN A 86 1.40 3.78 6.01
N ARG A 87 0.49 3.16 6.78
CA ARG A 87 0.72 1.84 7.39
C ARG A 87 0.83 0.74 6.33
N GLU A 88 -0.02 0.76 5.31
CA GLU A 88 0.05 -0.20 4.20
C GLU A 88 1.38 -0.12 3.46
N ARG A 89 1.83 1.10 3.15
CA ARG A 89 3.13 1.34 2.52
C ARG A 89 4.29 0.84 3.37
N GLN A 90 4.28 1.11 4.69
CA GLN A 90 5.31 0.62 5.60
C GLN A 90 5.35 -0.92 5.64
N ARG A 91 4.19 -1.58 5.68
CA ARG A 91 4.10 -3.05 5.62
C ARG A 91 4.66 -3.58 4.30
N ALA A 92 4.35 -2.92 3.18
CA ALA A 92 4.87 -3.33 1.87
C ALA A 92 6.40 -3.26 1.84
N ILE A 93 6.98 -2.15 2.32
CA ILE A 93 8.43 -1.97 2.44
C ILE A 93 9.06 -3.09 3.28
N SER A 94 8.52 -3.40 4.46
CA SER A 94 9.07 -4.43 5.32
C SER A 94 9.02 -5.83 4.68
N VAL A 95 7.95 -6.16 3.95
CA VAL A 95 7.84 -7.43 3.22
C VAL A 95 8.88 -7.51 2.09
N ILE A 96 9.01 -6.45 1.30
CA ILE A 96 9.98 -6.37 0.21
C ILE A 96 11.42 -6.49 0.73
N GLN A 97 11.74 -5.80 1.83
CA GLN A 97 13.04 -5.90 2.48
C GLN A 97 13.34 -7.33 2.95
N GLY A 98 12.37 -8.00 3.58
CA GLY A 98 12.50 -9.40 3.99
C GLY A 98 12.80 -10.31 2.80
N LYS A 99 12.05 -10.16 1.70
CA LYS A 99 12.27 -10.93 0.47
C LYS A 99 13.65 -10.71 -0.15
N ARG A 100 14.14 -9.46 -0.18
CA ARG A 100 15.50 -9.15 -0.66
C ARG A 100 16.58 -9.82 0.20
N LEU A 101 16.44 -9.78 1.52
CA LEU A 101 17.40 -10.41 2.44
C LEU A 101 17.48 -11.93 2.25
N THR A 102 16.36 -12.58 1.91
CA THR A 102 16.33 -14.03 1.67
C THR A 102 16.51 -14.42 0.21
N GLY A 103 16.59 -13.45 -0.71
CA GLY A 103 16.63 -13.68 -2.15
C GLY A 103 15.37 -14.37 -2.71
N ASP A 104 14.21 -14.20 -2.07
CA ASP A 104 12.94 -14.81 -2.50
C ASP A 104 12.19 -13.86 -3.45
N TYR A 105 12.66 -13.85 -4.70
CA TYR A 105 12.04 -13.08 -5.78
C TYR A 105 10.79 -13.78 -6.29
N ASP A 106 9.71 -13.02 -6.48
CA ASP A 106 8.43 -13.56 -6.93
C ASP A 106 8.41 -13.85 -8.44
N ILE A 107 9.20 -13.11 -9.22
CA ILE A 107 9.23 -13.23 -10.67
C ILE A 107 10.54 -12.72 -11.26
N PHE A 108 11.06 -13.38 -12.30
CA PHE A 108 12.21 -12.92 -13.07
C PHE A 108 11.77 -12.02 -14.21
N PHE A 109 12.39 -10.84 -14.37
CA PHE A 109 12.08 -9.92 -15.47
C PHE A 109 13.05 -10.09 -16.63
N CYS A 110 12.57 -10.69 -17.72
CA CYS A 110 13.32 -10.91 -18.95
C CYS A 110 12.92 -9.85 -19.99
N HIS A 111 13.84 -8.97 -20.37
CA HIS A 111 13.55 -7.82 -21.23
C HIS A 111 14.74 -7.46 -22.13
N ASN A 112 14.48 -6.70 -23.19
CA ASN A 112 15.55 -6.06 -23.95
C ASN A 112 16.11 -4.89 -23.12
N GLY A 113 17.43 -4.72 -23.07
CA GLY A 113 18.06 -3.61 -22.34
C GLY A 113 17.58 -2.21 -22.77
N ALA A 114 17.12 -2.03 -24.01
CA ALA A 114 16.52 -0.78 -24.48
C ALA A 114 15.12 -0.50 -23.90
N ASP A 115 14.41 -1.54 -23.47
CA ASP A 115 13.06 -1.46 -22.89
C ASP A 115 13.09 -1.22 -21.37
N LYS A 116 14.29 -1.19 -20.77
CA LYS A 116 14.54 -1.07 -19.33
C LYS A 116 13.78 0.07 -18.65
N PRO A 117 13.68 1.30 -19.21
CA PRO A 117 12.92 2.37 -18.58
C PRO A 117 11.43 2.04 -18.34
N ALA A 118 10.79 1.36 -19.29
CA ALA A 118 9.38 0.97 -19.16
C ALA A 118 9.21 -0.21 -18.20
N VAL A 119 10.11 -1.19 -18.27
CA VAL A 119 10.13 -2.37 -17.39
C VAL A 119 10.33 -1.97 -15.93
N LYS A 120 11.22 -0.99 -15.67
CA LYS A 120 11.47 -0.46 -14.33
C LYS A 120 10.22 0.17 -13.70
N GLN A 121 9.44 0.94 -14.47
CA GLN A 121 8.19 1.52 -13.96
C GLN A 121 7.18 0.44 -13.53
N ILE A 122 7.09 -0.65 -14.30
CA ILE A 122 6.26 -1.81 -13.94
C ILE A 122 6.81 -2.49 -12.68
N ALA A 123 8.13 -2.67 -12.60
CA ALA A 123 8.78 -3.28 -11.44
C ALA A 123 8.52 -2.47 -10.16
N GLU A 124 8.64 -1.14 -10.22
CA GLU A 124 8.37 -0.24 -9.10
C GLU A 124 6.90 -0.31 -8.65
N ALA A 125 5.96 -0.35 -9.61
CA ALA A 125 4.54 -0.47 -9.30
C ALA A 125 4.20 -1.79 -8.56
N LEU A 126 4.88 -2.89 -8.88
CA LEU A 126 4.67 -4.18 -8.21
C LEU A 126 5.10 -4.18 -6.73
N LEU A 127 6.03 -3.32 -6.33
CA LEU A 127 6.51 -3.25 -4.94
C LEU A 127 5.38 -2.82 -3.98
N ASP A 128 4.48 -1.95 -4.42
CA ASP A 128 3.31 -1.53 -3.64
C ASP A 128 2.34 -2.70 -3.37
N TYR A 129 2.39 -3.73 -4.22
CA TYR A 129 1.64 -4.98 -4.07
C TYR A 129 2.45 -6.09 -3.38
N LYS A 130 3.59 -5.76 -2.77
CA LYS A 130 4.48 -6.71 -2.05
C LYS A 130 5.09 -7.77 -2.95
N ILE A 131 5.12 -7.52 -4.25
CA ILE A 131 5.74 -8.39 -5.25
C ILE A 131 7.12 -7.83 -5.54
N LEU A 132 8.15 -8.64 -5.31
CA LEU A 132 9.54 -8.35 -5.57
C LEU A 132 9.96 -9.02 -6.89
N PRO A 133 10.01 -8.28 -8.00
CA PRO A 133 10.63 -8.77 -9.22
C PRO A 133 12.16 -8.78 -9.09
N TRP A 134 12.81 -9.75 -9.73
CA TRP A 134 14.25 -9.70 -9.96
C TRP A 134 14.53 -8.89 -11.23
N LEU A 135 15.24 -7.78 -11.08
CA LEU A 135 15.64 -6.90 -12.18
C LEU A 135 17.16 -6.72 -12.15
N ASP A 136 17.81 -6.96 -13.29
CA ASP A 136 19.26 -6.91 -13.46
C ASP A 136 19.88 -5.58 -12.97
N GLU A 137 19.24 -4.43 -13.24
CA GLU A 137 19.66 -3.11 -12.79
C GLU A 137 19.69 -2.94 -11.27
N TRP A 138 18.83 -3.67 -10.55
CA TRP A 138 18.75 -3.58 -9.09
C TRP A 138 19.69 -4.55 -8.39
N GLU A 139 19.86 -5.73 -8.97
CA GLU A 139 20.47 -6.86 -8.26
C GLU A 139 21.91 -7.15 -8.70
N LEU A 140 22.35 -6.65 -9.86
CA LEU A 140 23.73 -6.83 -10.32
C LEU A 140 24.62 -5.69 -9.85
N GLN A 141 25.65 -6.03 -9.09
CA GLN A 141 26.65 -5.07 -8.66
C GLN A 141 27.59 -4.73 -9.83
N PRO A 142 27.88 -3.44 -10.10
CA PRO A 142 28.88 -3.04 -11.08
C PRO A 142 30.24 -3.71 -10.80
N GLY A 143 30.87 -4.25 -11.85
CA GLY A 143 32.16 -4.95 -11.77
C GLY A 143 32.05 -6.47 -11.61
N GLN A 144 30.85 -7.02 -11.40
CA GLN A 144 30.64 -8.47 -11.40
C GLN A 144 30.50 -9.05 -12.81
N GLN A 145 30.87 -10.31 -12.97
CA GLN A 145 30.46 -11.09 -14.15
C GLN A 145 28.96 -11.35 -14.05
N TRP A 146 28.19 -10.70 -14.90
CA TRP A 146 26.74 -10.67 -14.80
C TRP A 146 26.08 -11.97 -15.28
N GLN A 147 26.66 -12.67 -16.26
CA GLN A 147 26.05 -13.86 -16.89
C GLN A 147 25.79 -15.00 -15.89
N PRO A 148 26.78 -15.43 -15.06
CA PRO A 148 26.56 -16.52 -14.10
C PRO A 148 25.51 -16.18 -13.04
N LEU A 149 25.39 -14.88 -12.69
CA LEU A 149 24.40 -14.40 -11.71
C LEU A 149 22.98 -14.45 -12.29
N VAL A 150 22.82 -14.02 -13.53
CA VAL A 150 21.55 -14.12 -14.27
C VAL A 150 21.13 -15.59 -14.42
N GLU A 151 22.04 -16.46 -14.86
CA GLU A 151 21.77 -17.89 -15.01
C GLU A 151 21.36 -18.54 -13.69
N ALA A 152 22.12 -18.28 -12.61
CA ALA A 152 21.79 -18.78 -11.29
C ALA A 152 20.40 -18.31 -10.81
N GLN A 153 20.02 -17.07 -11.13
CA GLN A 153 18.72 -16.54 -10.79
C GLN A 153 17.59 -17.17 -11.62
N ILE A 154 17.80 -17.40 -12.92
CA ILE A 154 16.85 -18.10 -13.79
C ILE A 154 16.51 -19.48 -13.19
N LEU A 155 17.53 -20.23 -12.74
CA LEU A 155 17.34 -21.55 -12.10
C LEU A 155 16.54 -21.49 -10.80
N LYS A 156 16.65 -20.40 -10.02
CA LYS A 156 15.92 -20.21 -8.76
C LYS A 156 14.49 -19.68 -8.95
N SER A 157 14.25 -18.96 -10.04
CA SER A 157 13.00 -18.21 -10.24
C SER A 157 11.82 -19.12 -10.56
N LYS A 158 10.70 -18.94 -9.84
CA LYS A 158 9.51 -19.80 -9.98
C LYS A 158 8.71 -19.52 -11.26
N GLN A 159 8.83 -18.31 -11.79
CA GLN A 159 8.12 -17.81 -12.97
C GLN A 159 8.90 -16.65 -13.60
N MET A 160 8.60 -16.35 -14.86
CA MET A 160 9.25 -15.29 -15.63
C MET A 160 8.20 -14.37 -16.26
N ALA A 161 8.44 -13.05 -16.21
CA ALA A 161 7.77 -12.09 -17.07
C ALA A 161 8.68 -11.81 -18.27
N PHE A 162 8.17 -12.05 -19.47
CA PHE A 162 8.87 -11.83 -20.71
C PHE A 162 8.32 -10.58 -21.40
N PHE A 163 9.10 -9.50 -21.40
CA PHE A 163 8.68 -8.19 -21.90
C PHE A 163 9.03 -8.01 -23.37
N VAL A 164 8.08 -7.47 -24.13
CA VAL A 164 8.27 -7.15 -25.56
C VAL A 164 7.80 -5.72 -25.81
N GLY A 165 8.72 -4.83 -26.19
CA GLY A 165 8.47 -3.43 -26.54
C GLY A 165 8.62 -3.12 -28.02
N ALA A 166 8.94 -1.86 -28.34
CA ALA A 166 9.20 -1.42 -29.71
C ALA A 166 10.46 -2.08 -30.31
N ASN A 167 11.38 -2.49 -29.44
CA ASN A 167 12.65 -3.08 -29.81
C ASN A 167 12.50 -4.58 -30.12
N LYS A 168 13.36 -5.08 -31.01
CA LYS A 168 13.42 -6.51 -31.30
C LYS A 168 13.86 -7.27 -30.04
N VAL A 169 13.34 -8.49 -29.87
CA VAL A 169 13.80 -9.38 -28.80
C VAL A 169 15.31 -9.59 -28.93
N GLY A 170 16.03 -9.28 -27.86
CA GLY A 170 17.49 -9.41 -27.83
C GLY A 170 17.94 -10.86 -27.96
N THR A 171 19.15 -11.09 -28.49
CA THR A 171 19.76 -12.44 -28.55
C THR A 171 19.87 -13.06 -27.17
N TRP A 172 20.34 -12.27 -26.20
CA TRP A 172 20.45 -12.71 -24.81
C TRP A 172 19.09 -12.95 -24.17
N GLN A 173 18.14 -12.03 -24.38
CA GLN A 173 16.76 -12.19 -23.92
C GLN A 173 16.12 -13.50 -24.42
N ARG A 174 16.39 -13.90 -25.68
CA ARG A 174 15.96 -15.21 -26.20
C ARG A 174 16.62 -16.36 -25.44
N HIS A 175 17.92 -16.28 -25.19
CA HIS A 175 18.64 -17.33 -24.46
C HIS A 175 18.07 -17.52 -23.06
N GLU A 176 17.84 -16.43 -22.32
CA GLU A 176 17.21 -16.48 -21.00
C GLU A 176 15.84 -17.17 -21.03
N LEU A 177 15.00 -16.82 -22.02
CA LEU A 177 13.68 -17.43 -22.19
C LEU A 177 13.78 -18.94 -22.47
N TYR A 178 14.64 -19.36 -23.39
CA TYR A 178 14.78 -20.78 -23.72
C TYR A 178 15.30 -21.58 -22.53
N THR A 179 16.32 -21.09 -21.84
CA THR A 179 16.84 -21.71 -20.60
C THR A 179 15.76 -21.83 -19.54
N PHE A 180 14.91 -20.81 -19.38
CA PHE A 180 13.81 -20.84 -18.42
C PHE A 180 12.70 -21.83 -18.82
N MET A 181 12.39 -21.93 -20.11
CA MET A 181 11.39 -22.87 -20.62
C MET A 181 11.77 -24.33 -20.44
N ASP A 182 13.06 -24.66 -20.50
CA ASP A 182 13.55 -26.01 -20.24
C ASP A 182 13.24 -26.46 -18.80
N LEU A 183 13.09 -25.50 -17.87
CA LEU A 183 12.64 -25.74 -16.49
C LEU A 183 11.13 -26.03 -16.39
N LYS A 184 10.37 -25.91 -17.49
CA LYS A 184 8.91 -26.10 -17.57
C LYS A 184 8.12 -25.25 -16.57
N ARG A 185 8.59 -24.01 -16.34
CA ARG A 185 7.97 -23.04 -15.43
C ARG A 185 7.12 -22.01 -16.19
N PRO A 186 6.15 -21.36 -15.53
CA PRO A 186 5.27 -20.39 -16.19
C PRO A 186 6.03 -19.17 -16.72
N VAL A 187 5.72 -18.80 -17.97
CA VAL A 187 6.17 -17.56 -18.60
C VAL A 187 4.96 -16.67 -18.87
N ILE A 188 4.97 -15.46 -18.32
CA ILE A 188 3.95 -14.44 -18.52
C ILE A 188 4.44 -13.51 -19.64
N LEU A 189 3.81 -13.56 -20.80
CA LEU A 189 4.12 -12.64 -21.90
C LEU A 189 3.53 -11.25 -21.59
N VAL A 190 4.37 -10.21 -21.65
CA VAL A 190 4.00 -8.83 -21.35
C VAL A 190 4.35 -7.93 -22.53
N PHE A 191 3.34 -7.30 -23.14
CA PHE A 191 3.54 -6.25 -24.13
C PHE A 191 3.65 -4.90 -23.44
N LEU A 192 4.73 -4.18 -23.72
CA LEU A 192 4.97 -2.83 -23.22
C LEU A 192 4.12 -1.79 -23.98
N PRO A 193 3.93 -0.58 -23.44
CA PRO A 193 3.12 0.47 -24.07
C PRO A 193 3.55 0.85 -25.49
N ASP A 194 4.82 0.67 -25.81
CA ASP A 194 5.44 0.98 -27.11
C ASP A 194 5.49 -0.24 -28.06
N ALA A 195 5.02 -1.41 -27.63
CA ALA A 195 5.07 -2.62 -28.44
C ALA A 195 4.30 -2.47 -29.76
N PRO A 196 4.89 -2.85 -30.91
CA PRO A 196 4.26 -2.66 -32.21
C PRO A 196 3.01 -3.54 -32.31
N ARG A 197 2.12 -3.21 -33.25
CA ARG A 197 0.85 -3.94 -33.45
C ARG A 197 1.07 -5.45 -33.69
N ASN A 198 2.14 -5.79 -34.40
CA ASN A 198 2.57 -7.17 -34.60
C ASN A 198 3.99 -7.35 -34.02
N PRO A 199 4.10 -7.60 -32.71
CA PRO A 199 5.39 -7.74 -32.06
C PRO A 199 6.07 -9.04 -32.47
N ASP A 200 7.39 -8.97 -32.67
CA ASP A 200 8.21 -10.16 -32.86
C ASP A 200 8.43 -10.81 -31.49
N TYR A 201 7.85 -11.98 -31.28
CA TYR A 201 8.09 -12.80 -30.10
C TYR A 201 8.11 -14.27 -30.49
N PRO A 202 8.80 -15.12 -29.71
CA PRO A 202 8.98 -16.52 -30.09
C PRO A 202 7.66 -17.29 -30.25
N ALA A 203 7.57 -18.10 -31.31
CA ALA A 203 6.30 -18.66 -31.78
C ALA A 203 5.57 -19.56 -30.76
N PHE A 204 6.30 -20.20 -29.86
CA PHE A 204 5.72 -21.05 -28.82
C PHE A 204 4.91 -20.28 -27.77
N LEU A 205 5.09 -18.95 -27.65
CA LEU A 205 4.25 -18.11 -26.78
C LEU A 205 2.93 -17.70 -27.44
N LYS A 206 2.68 -18.03 -28.71
CA LYS A 206 1.47 -17.64 -29.45
C LYS A 206 0.17 -18.19 -28.86
N GLY A 207 0.23 -19.28 -28.09
CA GLY A 207 -0.94 -19.91 -27.45
C GLY A 207 -1.16 -19.51 -25.98
N SER A 208 -0.27 -18.71 -25.39
CA SER A 208 -0.36 -18.29 -24.00
C SER A 208 -1.23 -17.05 -23.85
N THR A 209 -1.86 -16.87 -22.69
CA THR A 209 -2.46 -15.59 -22.33
C THR A 209 -1.36 -14.55 -22.11
N TRP A 210 -1.64 -13.28 -22.38
CA TRP A 210 -0.68 -12.19 -22.29
C TRP A 210 -1.26 -11.00 -21.52
N VAL A 211 -0.36 -10.18 -20.98
CA VAL A 211 -0.67 -8.87 -20.41
C VAL A 211 -0.31 -7.80 -21.43
N ASP A 212 -1.23 -6.89 -21.72
CA ASP A 212 -1.05 -5.86 -22.75
C ASP A 212 -1.13 -4.45 -22.15
N PHE A 213 0.03 -3.83 -21.88
CA PHE A 213 0.11 -2.47 -21.32
C PHE A 213 -0.24 -1.36 -22.32
N ARG A 214 -0.54 -1.70 -23.58
CA ARG A 214 -1.11 -0.75 -24.56
C ARG A 214 -2.60 -0.52 -24.33
N LYS A 215 -3.25 -1.40 -23.56
CA LYS A 215 -4.68 -1.34 -23.23
C LYS A 215 -4.87 -0.86 -21.80
N ARG A 216 -6.05 -0.29 -21.54
CA ARG A 216 -6.47 0.13 -20.19
C ARG A 216 -7.47 -0.83 -19.55
N ASP A 217 -8.17 -1.65 -20.34
CA ASP A 217 -9.10 -2.67 -19.85
C ASP A 217 -8.89 -3.99 -20.63
N PRO A 218 -8.70 -5.13 -19.94
CA PRO A 218 -8.54 -5.25 -18.48
C PRO A 218 -7.28 -4.52 -18.00
N ASP A 219 -7.32 -3.97 -16.78
CA ASP A 219 -6.17 -3.29 -16.17
C ASP A 219 -4.90 -4.15 -16.27
N PRO A 220 -3.88 -3.74 -17.02
CA PRO A 220 -2.72 -4.57 -17.30
C PRO A 220 -1.91 -4.86 -16.04
N LEU A 221 -1.80 -3.91 -15.11
CA LEU A 221 -1.07 -4.15 -13.86
C LEU A 221 -1.79 -5.19 -13.00
N GLY A 222 -3.11 -5.08 -12.84
CA GLY A 222 -3.92 -6.09 -12.17
C GLY A 222 -3.84 -7.48 -12.82
N GLN A 223 -3.78 -7.55 -14.16
CA GLN A 223 -3.57 -8.82 -14.87
C GLN A 223 -2.19 -9.42 -14.60
N LEU A 224 -1.13 -8.59 -14.56
CA LEU A 224 0.22 -9.06 -14.23
C LEU A 224 0.28 -9.57 -12.78
N ILE A 225 -0.29 -8.84 -11.83
CA ILE A 225 -0.40 -9.26 -10.42
C ILE A 225 -1.15 -10.59 -10.32
N TRP A 226 -2.23 -10.76 -11.07
CA TRP A 226 -2.96 -12.02 -11.12
C TRP A 226 -2.09 -13.15 -11.68
N GLY A 227 -1.42 -12.94 -12.81
CA GLY A 227 -0.50 -13.93 -13.38
C GLY A 227 0.61 -14.33 -12.41
N ILE A 228 1.10 -13.38 -11.62
CA ILE A 228 2.17 -13.60 -10.63
C ILE A 228 1.70 -14.38 -9.40
N THR A 229 0.48 -14.09 -8.91
CA THR A 229 -0.01 -14.60 -7.62
C THR A 229 -0.99 -15.77 -7.77
N GLY A 230 -1.47 -16.04 -8.98
CA GLY A 230 -2.56 -16.98 -9.27
C GLY A 230 -3.94 -16.54 -8.73
N THR A 231 -4.02 -15.42 -8.00
CA THR A 231 -5.25 -14.96 -7.35
C THR A 231 -5.91 -13.86 -8.16
N ASN A 232 -7.13 -14.10 -8.64
CA ASN A 232 -7.84 -13.13 -9.48
C ASN A 232 -8.32 -11.93 -8.64
N PRO A 233 -7.82 -10.70 -8.88
CA PRO A 233 -8.21 -9.51 -8.11
C PRO A 233 -9.69 -9.14 -8.30
N ARG A 234 -10.35 -9.61 -9.36
CA ARG A 234 -11.79 -9.42 -9.58
C ARG A 234 -12.67 -10.45 -8.86
N ALA A 235 -12.10 -11.57 -8.39
CA ALA A 235 -12.85 -12.62 -7.70
C ALA A 235 -13.00 -12.38 -6.18
N ALA A 236 -12.26 -11.43 -5.62
CA ALA A 236 -12.30 -11.08 -4.19
C ALA A 236 -13.25 -9.89 -3.86
N LYS A 237 -14.14 -9.53 -4.79
CA LYS A 237 -15.15 -8.47 -4.62
C LYS A 237 -16.53 -9.03 -4.30
#